data_AF-A0A6C0DE62-F1
#
_entry.id   AF-A0A6C0DE62-F1
#
_cell.length_a   1.000
_cell.length_b   1.000
_cell.length_c   1.000
_cell.angle_alpha   90.00
_cell.angle_beta   90.00
_cell.angle_gamma   90.00
#
_symmetry.space_group_name_H-M   'P 1'
#
loop_
_entity.id
_entity.type
_entity.pdbx_description
1 polymer ?
#
loop_
_entity_poly.entity_id
_entity_poly.type
_entity_poly.pdbx_seq_one_letter_code
_entity_poly.pdbx_strand_id
1 'polypeptide(L)'
;MDTRFWGPSGWKLLHLISFDYEYRADSTFSYSSFFETIPYILPCKFCRASLTDYYRMHPFSLANSGLDPRLDLKKWMYTIHGLVNAKLRKQGLHPQPTPPFSQVKAYYSDLQKQTWQEQLALFWDFLFAVGYHHPKESSTHSAPMPDCPKEANTCKDPCERNKWNVLPWRKRMYWFKRFWIFLPAVLPHEIAKHWEEVERKNPPTLTCRKSTMAWLWRMRCGLDTSFTDPYTSICKKIAGYSSDCGTKSSGITCRKIRKQNKRTHTVKKTKKDSRV
;
A
#
# COMPACT_ATOMS: atom_id res chain seq x y z
N MET A 1 5.19 1.83 -7.93
CA MET A 1 6.03 0.86 -7.20
C MET A 1 5.54 -0.56 -7.49
N ASP A 2 6.44 -1.54 -7.54
CA ASP A 2 6.10 -2.95 -7.78
C ASP A 2 5.14 -3.49 -6.72
N THR A 3 3.95 -3.91 -7.17
CA THR A 3 2.87 -4.44 -6.31
C THR A 3 3.21 -5.73 -5.59
N ARG A 4 4.21 -6.50 -6.03
CA ARG A 4 4.64 -7.72 -5.31
C ARG A 4 5.39 -7.42 -4.02
N PHE A 5 5.97 -6.22 -3.91
CA PHE A 5 6.68 -5.78 -2.73
C PHE A 5 5.70 -5.30 -1.64
N TRP A 6 4.88 -4.30 -1.96
CA TRP A 6 4.02 -3.66 -0.97
C TRP A 6 2.60 -4.25 -0.88
N GLY A 7 2.12 -4.93 -1.93
CA GLY A 7 0.74 -5.41 -2.03
C GLY A 7 0.37 -6.43 -0.93
N PRO A 8 1.11 -7.54 -0.78
CA PRO A 8 0.87 -8.49 0.31
C PRO A 8 0.94 -7.84 1.69
N SER A 9 1.93 -6.97 1.90
CA SER A 9 2.13 -6.23 3.15
C SER A 9 0.94 -5.31 3.47
N GLY A 10 0.41 -4.61 2.46
CA GLY A 10 -0.76 -3.74 2.60
C GLY A 10 -2.04 -4.51 2.90
N TRP A 11 -2.26 -5.65 2.24
CA TRP A 11 -3.40 -6.51 2.58
C TRP A 11 -3.32 -7.07 3.99
N LYS A 12 -2.11 -7.44 4.47
CA LYS A 12 -1.93 -7.87 5.87
C LYS A 12 -2.36 -6.79 6.85
N LEU A 13 -1.94 -5.53 6.64
CA LEU A 13 -2.40 -4.39 7.45
C LEU A 13 -3.92 -4.23 7.42
N LEU A 14 -4.49 -4.11 6.22
CA LEU A 14 -5.91 -3.78 6.05
C LEU A 14 -6.84 -4.85 6.63
N HIS A 15 -6.49 -6.13 6.44
CA HIS A 15 -7.23 -7.22 7.05
C HIS A 15 -7.03 -7.24 8.56
N LEU A 16 -5.80 -7.09 9.07
CA LEU A 16 -5.56 -7.05 10.51
C LEU A 16 -6.41 -5.98 11.21
N ILE A 17 -6.43 -4.75 10.66
CA ILE A 17 -7.29 -3.66 11.13
C ILE A 17 -8.78 -4.06 11.06
N SER A 18 -9.23 -4.66 9.96
CA SER A 18 -10.64 -5.04 9.80
C SER A 18 -11.10 -6.18 10.71
N PHE A 19 -10.18 -7.07 11.12
CA PHE A 19 -10.45 -8.19 12.00
C PHE A 19 -10.35 -7.81 13.48
N ASP A 20 -9.54 -6.80 13.81
CA ASP A 20 -9.44 -6.20 15.14
C ASP A 20 -10.62 -5.26 15.46
N TYR A 21 -11.28 -4.74 14.42
CA TYR A 21 -12.39 -3.82 14.61
C TYR A 21 -13.59 -4.46 15.32
N GLU A 22 -13.90 -3.92 16.49
CA GLU A 22 -15.18 -4.06 17.16
C GLU A 22 -15.90 -2.70 17.20
N TYR A 23 -17.22 -2.72 17.03
CA TYR A 23 -18.00 -1.49 17.03
C TYR A 23 -17.89 -0.79 18.39
N ARG A 24 -17.34 0.43 18.38
CA ARG A 24 -17.36 1.37 19.50
C ARG A 24 -17.64 2.77 18.94
N ALA A 25 -18.57 3.49 19.55
CA ALA A 25 -19.04 4.77 19.03
C ALA A 25 -17.89 5.79 18.81
N ASP A 26 -16.92 5.79 19.72
CA ASP A 26 -15.73 6.66 19.70
C ASP A 26 -14.69 6.28 18.62
N SER A 27 -14.65 5.01 18.19
CA SER A 27 -13.68 4.54 17.18
C SER A 27 -14.21 4.62 15.75
N THR A 28 -15.54 4.62 15.56
CA THR A 28 -16.18 4.53 14.23
C THR A 28 -15.70 5.57 13.22
N PHE A 29 -15.45 6.80 13.67
CA PHE A 29 -14.97 7.90 12.84
C PHE A 29 -13.51 7.72 12.40
N SER A 30 -12.65 7.22 13.29
CA SER A 30 -11.25 6.97 13.00
C SER A 30 -11.11 5.86 11.96
N TYR A 31 -11.89 4.79 12.10
CA TYR A 31 -11.93 3.69 11.15
C TYR A 31 -12.45 4.13 9.77
N SER A 32 -13.59 4.84 9.71
CA SER A 32 -14.11 5.34 8.43
C SER A 32 -13.12 6.30 7.75
N SER A 33 -12.53 7.22 8.51
CA SER A 33 -11.54 8.18 8.01
C SER A 33 -10.25 7.51 7.53
N PHE A 34 -9.80 6.45 8.20
CA PHE A 34 -8.66 5.66 7.75
C PHE A 34 -8.97 4.95 6.43
N PHE A 35 -10.05 4.17 6.37
CA PHE A 35 -10.38 3.38 5.17
C PHE A 35 -10.63 4.27 3.95
N GLU A 36 -11.23 5.45 4.13
CA GLU A 36 -11.41 6.46 3.10
C GLU A 36 -10.09 6.86 2.42
N THR A 37 -8.96 6.89 3.15
CA THR A 37 -7.68 7.34 2.60
C THR A 37 -7.03 6.32 1.64
N ILE A 38 -7.35 5.03 1.78
CA ILE A 38 -6.61 3.94 1.13
C ILE A 38 -6.57 4.09 -0.40
N PRO A 39 -7.68 4.36 -1.12
CA PRO A 39 -7.65 4.56 -2.58
C PRO A 39 -6.77 5.72 -3.05
N TYR A 40 -6.40 6.66 -2.17
CA TYR A 40 -5.61 7.85 -2.53
C TYR A 40 -4.10 7.66 -2.29
N ILE A 41 -3.71 6.79 -1.37
CA ILE A 41 -2.31 6.66 -0.92
C ILE A 41 -1.56 5.49 -1.56
N LEU A 42 -2.23 4.58 -2.27
CA LEU A 42 -1.56 3.41 -2.84
C LEU A 42 -0.42 3.84 -3.80
N PRO A 43 0.77 3.22 -3.71
CA PRO A 43 1.95 3.60 -4.50
C PRO A 43 1.90 3.05 -5.95
N CYS A 44 0.70 3.06 -6.56
CA CYS A 44 0.41 2.64 -7.92
C CYS A 44 -0.86 3.33 -8.45
N LYS A 45 -0.76 4.11 -9.54
CA LYS A 45 -1.92 4.82 -10.13
C LYS A 45 -3.05 3.88 -10.57
N PHE A 46 -2.70 2.73 -11.17
CA PHE A 46 -3.68 1.72 -11.57
C PHE A 46 -4.40 1.08 -10.38
N CYS A 47 -3.71 0.89 -9.25
CA CYS A 47 -4.33 0.36 -8.04
C CYS A 47 -5.29 1.37 -7.42
N ARG A 48 -4.90 2.67 -7.37
CA ARG A 48 -5.78 3.75 -6.91
C ARG A 48 -7.07 3.83 -7.73
N ALA A 49 -6.94 3.75 -9.07
CA ALA A 49 -8.08 3.75 -9.97
C ALA A 49 -9.03 2.58 -9.70
N SER A 50 -8.52 1.35 -9.71
CA SER A 50 -9.36 0.16 -9.47
C SER A 50 -9.99 0.16 -8.08
N LEU A 51 -9.24 0.53 -7.04
CA LEU A 51 -9.77 0.54 -5.68
C LEU A 51 -10.84 1.63 -5.50
N THR A 52 -10.70 2.78 -6.17
CA THR A 52 -11.74 3.83 -6.20
C THR A 52 -13.05 3.28 -6.76
N ASP A 53 -13.01 2.55 -7.87
CA ASP A 53 -14.21 1.94 -8.45
C ASP A 53 -14.80 0.85 -7.52
N TYR A 54 -13.95 0.05 -6.87
CA TYR A 54 -14.41 -0.99 -5.93
C TYR A 54 -15.07 -0.42 -4.69
N TYR A 55 -14.56 0.68 -4.15
CA TYR A 55 -15.18 1.38 -3.02
C TYR A 55 -16.53 2.00 -3.42
N ARG A 56 -16.72 2.40 -4.68
CA ARG A 56 -18.02 2.90 -5.16
C ARG A 56 -19.03 1.78 -5.39
N MET A 57 -18.59 0.64 -5.90
CA MET A 57 -19.46 -0.53 -6.08
C MET A 57 -19.84 -1.17 -4.74
N HIS A 58 -18.92 -1.15 -3.77
CA HIS A 58 -19.12 -1.69 -2.43
C HIS A 58 -18.70 -0.64 -1.39
N PRO A 59 -19.50 0.41 -1.19
CA PRO A 59 -19.22 1.38 -0.13
C PRO A 59 -19.31 0.70 1.23
N PHE A 60 -18.40 1.02 2.14
CA PHE A 60 -18.63 0.72 3.54
C PHE A 60 -19.75 1.63 4.04
N SER A 61 -20.76 1.07 4.71
CA SER A 61 -21.91 1.83 5.19
C SER A 61 -21.51 2.74 6.33
N LEU A 62 -22.06 3.96 6.32
CA LEU A 62 -21.83 4.98 7.34
C LEU A 62 -23.10 5.26 8.14
N ALA A 63 -22.98 5.49 9.44
CA ALA A 63 -24.00 6.03 10.32
C ALA A 63 -23.37 7.09 11.24
N ASN A 64 -24.05 8.23 11.43
CA ASN A 64 -23.58 9.31 12.32
C ASN A 64 -22.11 9.73 12.08
N SER A 65 -21.71 9.89 10.81
CA SER A 65 -20.34 10.23 10.38
C SER A 65 -19.26 9.17 10.65
N GLY A 66 -19.62 7.99 11.19
CA GLY A 66 -18.74 6.85 11.41
C GLY A 66 -19.21 5.60 10.66
N LEU A 67 -18.51 4.47 10.83
CA LEU A 67 -18.97 3.17 10.32
C LEU A 67 -20.34 2.77 10.92
N ASP A 68 -21.23 2.26 10.08
CA ASP A 68 -22.52 1.71 10.51
C ASP A 68 -22.30 0.51 11.46
N PRO A 69 -22.97 0.46 12.63
CA PRO A 69 -22.86 -0.66 13.57
C PRO A 69 -23.15 -2.04 12.96
N ARG A 70 -23.94 -2.09 11.88
CA ARG A 70 -24.31 -3.34 11.17
C ARG A 70 -23.26 -3.76 10.15
N LEU A 71 -22.23 -2.95 9.91
CA LEU A 71 -21.18 -3.25 8.94
C LEU A 71 -20.28 -4.38 9.44
N ASP A 72 -20.27 -5.49 8.71
CA ASP A 72 -19.26 -6.53 8.89
C ASP A 72 -17.96 -6.15 8.16
N LEU A 73 -17.11 -5.36 8.83
CA LEU A 73 -15.92 -4.75 8.23
C LEU A 73 -14.93 -5.78 7.66
N LYS A 74 -14.72 -6.92 8.35
CA LYS A 74 -13.90 -8.04 7.86
C LYS A 74 -14.45 -8.66 6.57
N LYS A 75 -15.78 -8.82 6.46
CA LYS A 75 -16.42 -9.33 5.24
C LYS A 75 -16.39 -8.32 4.11
N TRP A 76 -16.54 -7.03 4.42
CA TRP A 76 -16.36 -5.95 3.45
C TRP A 76 -14.93 -5.93 2.88
N MET A 77 -13.90 -5.97 3.74
CA MET A 77 -12.50 -6.01 3.32
C MET A 77 -12.17 -7.27 2.50
N TYR A 78 -12.70 -8.43 2.89
CA TYR A 78 -12.62 -9.66 2.10
C TYR A 78 -13.22 -9.50 0.69
N THR A 79 -14.40 -8.87 0.59
CA THR A 79 -15.08 -8.63 -0.69
C THR A 79 -14.22 -7.75 -1.60
N ILE A 80 -13.71 -6.62 -1.08
CA ILE A 80 -12.83 -5.71 -1.81
C ILE A 80 -11.56 -6.44 -2.29
N HIS A 81 -10.90 -7.22 -1.42
CA HIS A 81 -9.72 -8.00 -1.80
C HIS A 81 -10.05 -9.04 -2.88
N GLY A 82 -11.24 -9.67 -2.81
CA GLY A 82 -11.74 -10.59 -3.82
C GLY A 82 -11.87 -9.96 -5.21
N LEU A 83 -12.37 -8.73 -5.31
CA LEU A 83 -12.47 -7.97 -6.56
C LEU A 83 -11.09 -7.65 -7.17
N VAL A 84 -10.11 -7.34 -6.32
CA VAL A 84 -8.72 -7.14 -6.76
C VAL A 84 -8.15 -8.46 -7.29
N ASN A 85 -8.34 -9.58 -6.59
CA ASN A 85 -7.85 -10.88 -7.03
C ASN A 85 -8.50 -11.33 -8.35
N ALA A 86 -9.81 -11.11 -8.50
CA ALA A 86 -10.52 -11.40 -9.75
C ALA A 86 -9.94 -10.59 -10.93
N LYS A 87 -9.66 -9.30 -10.72
CA LYS A 87 -9.01 -8.46 -11.73
C LYS A 87 -7.59 -8.94 -12.05
N LEU A 88 -6.80 -9.29 -11.04
CA LEU A 88 -5.45 -9.82 -11.28
C LEU A 88 -5.50 -11.11 -12.10
N ARG A 89 -6.42 -12.04 -11.80
CA ARG A 89 -6.59 -13.29 -12.57
C ARG A 89 -6.92 -13.02 -14.03
N LYS A 90 -7.83 -12.09 -14.31
CA LYS A 90 -8.15 -11.65 -15.69
C LYS A 90 -6.93 -11.09 -16.43
N GLN A 91 -5.93 -10.60 -15.70
CA GLN A 91 -4.66 -10.10 -16.24
C GLN A 91 -3.58 -11.18 -16.35
N GLY A 92 -3.91 -12.46 -16.09
CA GLY A 92 -2.93 -13.55 -16.01
C GLY A 92 -2.00 -13.45 -14.79
N LEU A 93 -2.39 -12.66 -13.79
CA LEU A 93 -1.62 -12.43 -12.57
C LEU A 93 -2.33 -13.11 -11.40
N HIS A 94 -1.60 -13.73 -10.47
CA HIS A 94 -2.19 -14.39 -9.30
C HIS A 94 -3.21 -15.50 -9.70
N PRO A 95 -2.74 -16.62 -10.29
CA PRO A 95 -3.62 -17.66 -10.83
C PRO A 95 -4.44 -18.40 -9.77
N GLN A 96 -4.09 -18.24 -8.48
CA GLN A 96 -4.73 -18.96 -7.40
C GLN A 96 -6.18 -18.50 -7.19
N PRO A 97 -7.09 -19.43 -6.83
CA PRO A 97 -8.45 -19.07 -6.47
C PRO A 97 -8.45 -18.19 -5.22
N THR A 98 -9.48 -17.36 -5.09
CA THR A 98 -9.70 -16.60 -3.87
C THR A 98 -10.03 -17.60 -2.75
N PRO A 99 -9.31 -17.60 -1.61
CA PRO A 99 -9.62 -18.50 -0.51
C PRO A 99 -11.04 -18.22 0.05
N PRO A 100 -11.75 -19.24 0.55
CA PRO A 100 -13.03 -19.03 1.24
C PRO A 100 -12.87 -18.07 2.42
N PHE A 101 -13.93 -17.32 2.73
CA PHE A 101 -13.92 -16.38 3.86
C PHE A 101 -13.63 -17.08 5.19
N SER A 102 -14.09 -18.32 5.38
CA SER A 102 -13.80 -19.13 6.57
C SER A 102 -12.30 -19.37 6.77
N GLN A 103 -11.56 -19.62 5.69
CA GLN A 103 -10.10 -19.80 5.73
C GLN A 103 -9.39 -18.48 6.06
N VAL A 104 -9.83 -17.37 5.45
CA VAL A 104 -9.30 -16.04 5.76
C VAL A 104 -9.56 -15.69 7.22
N LYS A 105 -10.78 -15.98 7.72
CA LYS A 105 -11.15 -15.78 9.11
C LYS A 105 -10.25 -16.57 10.05
N ALA A 106 -10.05 -17.86 9.81
CA ALA A 106 -9.16 -18.69 10.61
C ALA A 106 -7.73 -18.12 10.65
N TYR A 107 -7.18 -17.76 9.48
CA TYR A 107 -5.85 -17.18 9.39
C TYR A 107 -5.69 -15.90 10.23
N TYR A 108 -6.62 -14.95 10.12
CA TYR A 108 -6.52 -13.69 10.88
C TYR A 108 -6.85 -13.88 12.37
N SER A 109 -7.73 -14.81 12.73
CA SER A 109 -7.95 -15.18 14.13
C SER A 109 -6.71 -15.81 14.77
N ASP A 110 -5.92 -16.59 14.04
CA ASP A 110 -4.65 -17.11 14.54
C ASP A 110 -3.56 -16.04 14.59
N LEU A 111 -3.58 -15.10 13.64
CA LEU A 111 -2.67 -13.97 13.63
C LEU A 111 -2.90 -13.00 14.81
N GLN A 112 -4.15 -12.79 15.21
CA GLN A 112 -4.50 -11.96 16.38
C GLN A 112 -3.97 -12.52 17.70
N LYS A 113 -3.69 -13.83 17.76
CA LYS A 113 -3.07 -14.49 18.94
C LYS A 113 -1.56 -14.33 19.00
N GLN A 114 -0.93 -13.91 17.89
CA GLN A 114 0.52 -13.67 17.85
C GLN A 114 0.85 -12.39 18.61
N THR A 115 2.13 -12.23 18.95
CA THR A 115 2.60 -11.02 19.62
C THR A 115 2.40 -9.78 18.74
N TRP A 116 2.27 -8.61 19.36
CA TRP A 116 2.10 -7.36 18.62
C TRP A 116 3.29 -7.08 17.68
N GLN A 117 4.50 -7.54 18.04
CA GLN A 117 5.71 -7.44 17.21
C GLN A 117 5.58 -8.28 15.93
N GLU A 118 5.12 -9.53 16.06
CA GLU A 118 4.90 -10.42 14.91
C GLU A 118 3.82 -9.88 13.98
N GLN A 119 2.75 -9.32 14.54
CA GLN A 119 1.71 -8.65 13.77
C GLN A 119 2.23 -7.40 13.05
N LEU A 120 2.98 -6.54 13.76
CA LEU A 120 3.58 -5.30 13.22
C LEU A 120 4.57 -5.58 12.08
N ALA A 121 5.36 -6.65 12.20
CA ALA A 121 6.37 -7.03 11.21
C ALA A 121 5.78 -7.25 9.80
N LEU A 122 4.48 -7.57 9.71
CA LEU A 122 3.81 -7.93 8.46
C LEU A 122 3.60 -6.76 7.48
N PHE A 123 3.54 -5.52 7.98
CA PHE A 123 3.07 -4.38 7.19
C PHE A 123 4.08 -3.25 6.98
N TRP A 124 5.33 -3.39 7.45
CA TRP A 124 6.37 -2.37 7.25
C TRP A 124 6.66 -2.05 5.78
N ASP A 125 6.71 -3.06 4.91
CA ASP A 125 7.00 -2.84 3.48
C ASP A 125 5.91 -1.96 2.83
N PHE A 126 4.65 -2.06 3.27
CA PHE A 126 3.58 -1.16 2.83
C PHE A 126 3.75 0.27 3.35
N LEU A 127 4.01 0.45 4.66
CA LEU A 127 4.20 1.78 5.24
C LEU A 127 5.36 2.53 4.57
N PHE A 128 6.48 1.84 4.39
CA PHE A 128 7.63 2.37 3.67
C PHE A 128 7.33 2.66 2.19
N ALA A 129 6.54 1.83 1.52
CA ALA A 129 6.13 2.08 0.14
C ALA A 129 5.25 3.33 0.00
N VAL A 130 4.33 3.56 0.94
CA VAL A 130 3.52 4.79 1.02
C VAL A 130 4.42 6.00 1.27
N GLY A 131 5.28 5.94 2.30
CA GLY A 131 6.22 7.03 2.62
C GLY A 131 7.17 7.37 1.46
N TYR A 132 7.67 6.36 0.75
CA TYR A 132 8.52 6.55 -0.42
C TYR A 132 7.77 7.23 -1.58
N HIS A 133 6.48 6.90 -1.77
CA HIS A 133 5.64 7.47 -2.81
C HIS A 133 4.98 8.80 -2.39
N HIS A 134 5.74 9.63 -1.66
CA HIS A 134 5.31 10.94 -1.18
C HIS A 134 4.82 11.86 -2.31
N PRO A 135 3.69 12.59 -2.17
CA PRO A 135 3.11 13.41 -3.25
C PRO A 135 4.01 14.51 -3.82
N LYS A 136 4.93 15.06 -3.03
CA LYS A 136 5.89 16.09 -3.48
C LYS A 136 6.85 15.60 -4.57
N GLU A 137 7.17 14.31 -4.59
CA GLU A 137 8.13 13.73 -5.54
C GLU A 137 7.44 13.20 -6.82
N SER A 138 6.17 13.56 -7.03
CA SER A 138 5.31 12.93 -8.03
C SER A 138 5.47 13.46 -9.45
N SER A 139 6.30 14.48 -9.72
CA SER A 139 6.44 15.08 -11.06
C SER A 139 6.75 14.07 -12.17
N THR A 140 7.37 12.92 -11.86
CA THR A 140 7.64 11.80 -12.78
C THR A 140 6.54 10.71 -12.83
N HIS A 141 5.52 10.78 -11.96
CA HIS A 141 4.40 9.83 -11.83
C HIS A 141 3.00 10.49 -11.95
N SER A 142 2.97 11.76 -12.35
CA SER A 142 1.77 12.60 -12.48
C SER A 142 0.99 12.44 -13.77
N ALA A 143 1.47 11.65 -14.74
CA ALA A 143 0.77 11.47 -16.00
C ALA A 143 -0.63 10.89 -15.74
N PRO A 144 -1.68 11.42 -16.39
CA PRO A 144 -3.02 10.86 -16.33
C PRO A 144 -3.06 9.35 -16.62
N MET A 145 -4.16 8.70 -16.26
CA MET A 145 -4.42 7.35 -16.75
C MET A 145 -4.55 7.35 -18.29
N PRO A 146 -4.27 6.22 -18.97
CA PRO A 146 -4.63 6.06 -20.38
C PRO A 146 -6.11 6.40 -20.58
N ASP A 147 -6.43 7.04 -21.71
CA ASP A 147 -7.80 7.42 -22.09
C ASP A 147 -8.52 8.33 -21.09
N CYS A 148 -7.78 9.13 -20.31
CA CYS A 148 -8.34 10.11 -19.40
C CYS A 148 -9.25 11.11 -20.15
N PRO A 149 -10.54 11.22 -19.80
CA PRO A 149 -11.43 12.19 -20.42
C PRO A 149 -11.00 13.61 -20.05
N LYS A 150 -11.24 14.58 -20.94
CA LYS A 150 -10.81 15.99 -20.75
C LYS A 150 -11.47 16.59 -19.51
N GLU A 151 -12.71 16.22 -19.25
CA GLU A 151 -13.57 16.68 -18.17
C GLU A 151 -13.11 16.18 -16.79
N ALA A 152 -12.27 15.12 -16.73
CA ALA A 152 -11.76 14.60 -15.47
C ALA A 152 -10.97 15.65 -14.66
N ASN A 153 -10.30 16.58 -15.34
CA ASN A 153 -9.50 17.63 -14.67
C ASN A 153 -10.36 18.66 -13.93
N THR A 154 -11.57 18.90 -14.43
CA THR A 154 -12.52 19.89 -13.91
C THR A 154 -13.64 19.26 -13.07
N CYS A 155 -13.70 17.94 -13.01
CA CYS A 155 -14.68 17.21 -12.21
C CYS A 155 -14.63 17.63 -10.73
N LYS A 156 -15.80 17.91 -10.14
CA LYS A 156 -15.91 18.28 -8.72
C LYS A 156 -15.69 17.09 -7.78
N ASP A 157 -15.96 15.87 -8.24
CA ASP A 157 -15.79 14.65 -7.45
C ASP A 157 -14.29 14.29 -7.29
N PRO A 158 -13.73 14.32 -6.07
CA PRO A 158 -12.34 13.94 -5.84
C PRO A 158 -12.05 12.47 -6.18
N CYS A 159 -13.05 11.59 -6.11
CA CYS A 159 -12.90 10.19 -6.48
C CYS A 159 -12.67 10.04 -7.99
N GLU A 160 -13.41 10.76 -8.83
CA GLU A 160 -13.18 10.78 -10.29
C GLU A 160 -11.76 11.28 -10.61
N ARG A 161 -11.34 12.37 -9.97
CA ARG A 161 -9.99 12.91 -10.18
C ARG A 161 -8.90 11.93 -9.72
N ASN A 162 -9.13 11.20 -8.63
CA ASN A 162 -8.19 10.18 -8.16
C ASN A 162 -8.11 9.00 -9.13
N LYS A 163 -9.27 8.53 -9.61
CA LYS A 163 -9.38 7.47 -10.60
C LYS A 163 -8.55 7.75 -11.84
N TRP A 164 -8.66 8.97 -12.38
CA TRP A 164 -7.96 9.39 -13.58
C TRP A 164 -6.52 9.87 -13.35
N ASN A 165 -6.02 9.78 -12.11
CA ASN A 165 -4.70 10.24 -11.68
C ASN A 165 -4.47 11.76 -11.82
N VAL A 166 -5.54 12.57 -11.91
CA VAL A 166 -5.51 14.03 -12.10
C VAL A 166 -5.80 14.82 -10.82
N LEU A 167 -5.75 14.16 -9.66
CA LEU A 167 -5.93 14.81 -8.37
C LEU A 167 -4.79 15.82 -8.09
N PRO A 168 -5.08 17.10 -7.78
CA PRO A 168 -4.06 18.12 -7.55
C PRO A 168 -3.15 17.77 -6.39
N TRP A 169 -1.91 18.27 -6.46
CA TRP A 169 -0.91 18.06 -5.40
C TRP A 169 -1.43 18.41 -4.00
N ARG A 170 -2.12 19.54 -3.83
CA ARG A 170 -2.68 19.95 -2.52
C ARG A 170 -3.65 18.90 -1.96
N LYS A 171 -4.49 18.31 -2.81
CA LYS A 171 -5.45 17.25 -2.42
C LYS A 171 -4.75 15.91 -2.19
N ARG A 172 -3.73 15.55 -2.98
CA ARG A 172 -2.90 14.37 -2.71
C ARG A 172 -2.19 14.48 -1.36
N MET A 173 -1.66 15.66 -1.04
CA MET A 173 -1.02 15.93 0.24
C MET A 173 -2.01 15.82 1.41
N TYR A 174 -3.23 16.32 1.23
CA TYR A 174 -4.31 16.17 2.22
C TYR A 174 -4.58 14.70 2.57
N TRP A 175 -4.80 13.84 1.56
CA TRP A 175 -5.03 12.40 1.79
C TRP A 175 -3.82 11.70 2.37
N PHE A 176 -2.62 12.05 1.90
CA PHE A 176 -1.37 11.49 2.41
C PHE A 176 -1.20 11.77 3.91
N LYS A 177 -1.43 13.01 4.36
CA LYS A 177 -1.35 13.36 5.77
C LYS A 177 -2.44 12.67 6.58
N ARG A 178 -3.68 12.63 6.08
CA ARG A 178 -4.79 11.94 6.76
C ARG A 178 -4.52 10.47 7.02
N PHE A 179 -3.93 9.76 6.04
CA PHE A 179 -3.54 8.36 6.25
C PHE A 179 -2.65 8.20 7.49
N TRP A 180 -1.59 9.01 7.61
CA TRP A 180 -0.68 8.94 8.75
C TRP A 180 -1.30 9.40 10.08
N ILE A 181 -2.25 10.35 10.03
CA ILE A 181 -2.97 10.82 11.22
C ILE A 181 -3.90 9.74 11.78
N PHE A 182 -4.63 9.02 10.91
CA PHE A 182 -5.61 8.04 11.36
C PHE A 182 -5.05 6.64 11.53
N LEU A 183 -3.88 6.32 10.95
CA LEU A 183 -3.27 5.00 11.08
C LEU A 183 -3.13 4.54 12.54
N PRO A 184 -2.54 5.32 13.48
CA PRO A 184 -2.35 4.84 14.85
C PRO A 184 -3.67 4.49 15.55
N ALA A 185 -4.72 5.27 15.30
CA ALA A 185 -6.03 5.12 15.91
C ALA A 185 -6.82 3.88 15.46
N VAL A 186 -6.35 3.17 14.43
CA VAL A 186 -7.00 1.96 13.89
C VAL A 186 -6.10 0.72 13.95
N LEU A 187 -4.87 0.85 14.46
CA LEU A 187 -4.01 -0.31 14.68
C LEU A 187 -4.56 -1.15 15.84
N PRO A 188 -4.27 -2.46 15.87
CA PRO A 188 -4.54 -3.30 17.04
C PRO A 188 -4.04 -2.65 18.32
N HIS A 189 -4.82 -2.75 19.39
CA HIS A 189 -4.63 -1.97 20.62
C HIS A 189 -3.18 -1.95 21.13
N GLU A 190 -2.54 -3.13 21.21
CA GLU A 190 -1.15 -3.25 21.65
C GLU A 190 -0.16 -2.55 20.69
N ILE A 191 -0.38 -2.65 19.37
CA ILE A 191 0.46 -1.95 18.40
C ILE A 191 0.25 -0.43 18.51
N ALA A 192 -1.00 0.02 18.64
CA ALA A 192 -1.34 1.44 18.77
C ALA A 192 -0.64 2.09 19.98
N LYS A 193 -0.70 1.45 21.15
CA LYS A 193 -0.04 1.91 22.38
C LYS A 193 1.47 2.12 22.17
N HIS A 194 2.17 1.11 21.66
CA HIS A 194 3.61 1.21 21.42
C HIS A 194 3.93 2.22 20.30
N TRP A 195 3.09 2.28 19.27
CA TRP A 195 3.21 3.27 18.19
C TRP A 195 3.19 4.70 18.75
N GLU A 196 2.19 5.04 19.58
CA GLU A 196 2.03 6.36 20.19
C GLU A 196 3.24 6.73 21.08
N GLU A 197 3.72 5.78 21.88
CA GLU A 197 4.89 6.00 22.74
C GLU A 197 6.16 6.34 21.95
N VAL A 198 6.39 5.66 20.83
CA VAL A 198 7.54 5.88 19.95
C VAL A 198 7.35 7.14 19.09
N GLU A 199 6.13 7.40 18.61
CA GLU A 199 5.79 8.59 17.82
C GLU A 199 5.94 9.87 18.63
N ARG A 200 5.62 9.86 19.93
CA ARG A 200 5.87 11.00 20.82
C ARG A 200 7.35 11.38 20.89
N LYS A 201 8.25 10.39 20.85
CA LYS A 201 9.70 10.60 20.80
C LYS A 201 10.20 10.95 19.40
N ASN A 202 9.47 10.53 18.37
CA ASN A 202 9.81 10.65 16.96
C ASN A 202 8.62 11.21 16.16
N PRO A 203 8.29 12.51 16.30
CA PRO A 203 7.09 13.06 15.69
C PRO A 203 7.10 12.94 14.15
N PRO A 204 5.92 12.79 13.51
CA PRO A 204 5.83 12.61 12.06
C PRO A 204 6.42 13.78 11.28
N THR A 205 7.27 13.46 10.29
CA THR A 205 7.81 14.47 9.36
C THR A 205 7.36 14.19 7.93
N LEU A 206 6.22 14.77 7.56
CA LEU A 206 5.48 14.45 6.34
C LEU A 206 5.64 15.50 5.22
N THR A 207 6.83 16.10 5.12
CA THR A 207 7.08 17.26 4.23
C THR A 207 7.63 16.86 2.86
N CYS A 208 8.43 15.79 2.78
CA CYS A 208 8.97 15.23 1.55
C CYS A 208 9.29 13.74 1.75
N ARG A 209 9.63 13.04 0.65
CA ARG A 209 10.03 11.62 0.73
C ARG A 209 11.15 11.41 1.74
N LYS A 210 12.20 12.25 1.69
CA LYS A 210 13.39 12.10 2.57
C LYS A 210 13.00 12.19 4.05
N SER A 211 12.21 13.18 4.44
CA SER A 211 11.81 13.35 5.84
C SER A 211 10.88 12.23 6.30
N THR A 212 9.88 11.86 5.48
CA THR A 212 8.94 10.79 5.82
C THR A 212 9.64 9.43 5.95
N MET A 213 10.54 9.12 5.03
CA MET A 213 11.35 7.90 5.08
C MET A 213 12.24 7.84 6.33
N ALA A 214 12.88 8.96 6.69
CA ALA A 214 13.70 9.04 7.89
C ALA A 214 12.88 8.88 9.16
N TRP A 215 11.67 9.45 9.21
CA TRP A 215 10.73 9.26 10.31
C TRP A 215 10.30 7.81 10.45
N LEU A 216 9.84 7.17 9.36
CA LEU A 216 9.44 5.75 9.39
C LEU A 216 10.57 4.82 9.81
N TRP A 217 11.81 5.12 9.40
CA TRP A 217 12.97 4.38 9.85
C TRP A 217 13.16 4.51 11.37
N ARG A 218 13.09 5.72 11.95
CA ARG A 218 13.16 5.92 13.40
C ARG A 218 12.00 5.24 14.15
N MET A 219 10.79 5.31 13.60
CA MET A 219 9.62 4.60 14.14
C MET A 219 9.92 3.10 14.22
N ARG A 220 10.43 2.50 13.14
CA ARG A 220 10.77 1.08 13.13
C ARG A 220 11.89 0.74 14.11
N CYS A 221 12.96 1.54 14.19
CA CYS A 221 14.01 1.32 15.18
C CYS A 221 13.50 1.37 16.63
N GLY A 222 12.46 2.19 16.91
CA GLY A 222 11.85 2.27 18.22
C GLY A 222 10.84 1.16 18.54
N LEU A 223 10.23 0.55 17.51
CA LEU A 223 9.18 -0.46 17.64
C LEU A 223 9.66 -1.90 17.44
N ASP A 224 10.78 -2.09 16.73
CA ASP A 224 11.35 -3.38 16.39
C ASP A 224 12.81 -3.38 16.85
N THR A 225 13.07 -3.84 18.07
CA THR A 225 14.42 -3.85 18.66
C THR A 225 15.38 -4.77 17.92
N SER A 226 14.87 -5.74 17.14
CA SER A 226 15.66 -6.62 16.29
C SER A 226 16.06 -5.97 14.96
N PHE A 227 15.46 -4.82 14.62
CA PHE A 227 15.71 -4.13 13.37
C PHE A 227 17.00 -3.32 13.40
N THR A 228 18.04 -3.84 12.74
CA THR A 228 19.37 -3.21 12.67
C THR A 228 19.72 -2.66 11.29
N ASP A 229 18.80 -2.69 10.32
CA ASP A 229 19.10 -2.24 8.96
C ASP A 229 19.41 -0.73 8.92
N PRO A 230 20.56 -0.32 8.36
CA PRO A 230 20.87 1.09 8.18
C PRO A 230 19.82 1.80 7.30
N TYR A 231 19.55 3.08 7.62
CA TYR A 231 18.62 3.92 6.86
C TYR A 231 18.88 3.90 5.33
N THR A 232 20.16 3.94 4.94
CA THR A 232 20.59 3.89 3.55
C THR A 232 20.24 2.56 2.87
N SER A 233 20.37 1.44 3.58
CA SER A 233 20.00 0.11 3.09
C SER A 233 18.50 0.01 2.83
N ILE A 234 17.68 0.54 3.72
CA ILE A 234 16.21 0.59 3.55
C ILE A 234 15.82 1.44 2.35
N CYS A 235 16.40 2.64 2.23
CA CYS A 235 16.16 3.51 1.09
C CYS A 235 16.53 2.82 -0.23
N LYS A 236 17.67 2.12 -0.27
CA LYS A 236 18.14 1.37 -1.45
C LYS A 236 17.21 0.19 -1.76
N LYS A 237 16.78 -0.57 -0.76
CA LYS A 237 15.81 -1.68 -0.89
C LYS A 237 14.53 -1.19 -1.56
N ILE A 238 13.91 -0.14 -1.01
CA ILE A 238 12.62 0.38 -1.49
C ILE A 238 12.75 1.00 -2.88
N ALA A 239 13.83 1.76 -3.12
CA ALA A 239 14.14 2.30 -4.44
C ALA A 239 14.29 1.20 -5.50
N GLY A 240 14.82 0.02 -5.14
CA GLY A 240 14.90 -1.15 -6.01
C GLY A 240 13.55 -1.63 -6.56
N TYR A 241 12.47 -1.39 -5.81
CA TYR A 241 11.09 -1.70 -6.19
C TYR A 241 10.32 -0.51 -6.78
N SER A 242 10.95 0.67 -6.86
CA SER A 242 10.41 1.78 -7.65
C SER A 242 10.23 1.33 -9.10
N SER A 243 9.18 1.84 -9.75
CA SER A 243 8.78 1.42 -11.08
C SER A 243 8.38 2.64 -11.88
N ASP A 244 8.91 2.79 -13.10
CA ASP A 244 8.56 3.87 -14.03
C ASP A 244 7.19 3.65 -14.69
N CYS A 245 6.20 3.17 -13.95
CA CYS A 245 4.84 3.03 -14.45
C CYS A 245 4.13 4.37 -14.70
N GLY A 246 4.82 5.50 -14.44
CA GLY A 246 4.38 6.83 -14.82
C GLY A 246 4.35 7.05 -16.34
N THR A 247 5.22 6.38 -17.10
CA THR A 247 5.38 6.58 -18.55
C THR A 247 4.70 5.50 -19.41
N LYS A 248 4.16 4.45 -18.80
CA LYS A 248 3.56 3.32 -19.52
C LYS A 248 2.09 3.56 -19.89
N SER A 249 1.77 3.34 -21.16
CA SER A 249 0.41 3.35 -21.73
C SER A 249 -0.33 2.01 -21.59
N SER A 250 0.39 0.87 -21.60
CA SER A 250 -0.20 -0.46 -21.40
C SER A 250 -0.41 -0.77 -19.91
N GLY A 251 -1.60 -0.46 -19.43
CA GLY A 251 -1.99 -0.51 -18.03
C GLY A 251 -2.33 -1.91 -17.52
N ILE A 252 -1.34 -2.64 -17.02
CA ILE A 252 -1.56 -3.78 -16.13
C ILE A 252 -0.68 -3.55 -14.90
N THR A 253 -1.31 -3.40 -13.73
CA THR A 253 -0.76 -3.30 -12.36
C THR A 253 0.76 -3.10 -12.25
N CYS A 254 1.26 -2.01 -11.63
CA CYS A 254 2.70 -1.69 -11.60
C CYS A 254 3.55 -2.90 -11.10
N ARG A 255 4.25 -3.56 -12.03
CA ARG A 255 5.21 -4.65 -11.78
C ARG A 255 6.49 -4.36 -12.55
N LYS A 256 7.65 -4.55 -11.91
CA LYS A 256 8.94 -4.38 -12.58
C LYS A 256 9.19 -5.56 -13.50
N ILE A 257 9.46 -5.28 -14.78
CA ILE A 257 9.95 -6.29 -15.72
C ILE A 257 11.44 -6.48 -15.42
N ARG A 258 11.85 -7.66 -14.97
CA ARG A 258 13.27 -8.00 -14.91
C ARG A 258 13.74 -8.20 -16.35
N LYS A 259 14.65 -7.36 -16.84
CA LYS A 259 15.42 -7.70 -18.05
C LYS A 259 16.17 -9.00 -17.73
N GLN A 260 15.85 -10.10 -18.42
CA GLN A 260 16.73 -11.26 -18.40
C GLN A 260 18.05 -10.80 -19.04
N ASN A 261 19.11 -10.71 -18.25
CA ASN A 261 20.45 -10.60 -18.81
C ASN A 261 20.71 -11.91 -19.54
N LYS A 262 20.53 -11.93 -20.88
CA LYS A 262 21.15 -12.96 -21.72
C LYS A 262 22.65 -12.80 -21.49
N ARG A 263 23.23 -13.65 -20.63
CA ARG A 263 24.68 -13.85 -20.58
C ARG A 263 25.06 -14.38 -21.96
N THR A 264 25.57 -13.51 -22.82
CA THR A 264 26.33 -13.93 -23.99
C THR A 264 27.56 -14.66 -23.47
N HIS A 265 27.50 -15.99 -23.47
CA HIS A 265 28.70 -16.82 -23.34
C HIS A 265 29.52 -16.62 -24.60
N THR A 266 30.45 -15.67 -24.55
CA THR A 266 31.53 -15.59 -25.54
C THR A 266 32.43 -16.80 -25.31
N VAL A 267 32.26 -17.83 -26.13
CA VAL A 267 33.17 -18.99 -26.16
C VAL A 267 34.53 -18.47 -26.61
N LYS A 268 35.48 -18.41 -25.67
CA LYS A 268 36.90 -18.22 -26.00
C LYS A 268 37.37 -19.47 -26.74
N LYS A 269 37.61 -19.36 -28.05
CA LYS A 269 38.38 -20.34 -28.83
C LYS A 269 39.80 -20.40 -28.25
N THR A 270 40.12 -21.46 -27.52
CA THR A 270 41.49 -21.84 -27.23
C THR A 270 42.13 -22.38 -28.52
N LYS A 271 43.14 -21.66 -29.03
CA LYS A 271 44.05 -22.18 -30.05
C LYS A 271 44.79 -23.37 -29.45
N LYS A 272 44.67 -24.53 -30.09
CA LYS A 272 45.44 -25.73 -29.79
C LYS A 272 46.76 -25.59 -30.55
N ASP A 273 47.86 -25.45 -29.82
CA ASP A 273 49.21 -25.55 -30.37
C ASP A 273 49.44 -26.97 -30.88
N SER A 274 49.76 -27.08 -32.17
CA SER A 274 50.33 -28.26 -32.80
C SER A 274 51.83 -27.99 -33.00
N ARG A 275 52.67 -28.56 -32.14
CA ARG A 275 54.10 -28.74 -32.40
C ARG A 275 54.29 -30.13 -33.01
N VAL A 276 54.92 -30.14 -34.19
CA VAL A 276 55.80 -31.21 -34.66
C VAL A 276 57.17 -30.97 -34.03
#